data_AF-A0A484L1M7-F1
#
_entry.id   AF-A0A484L1M7-F1
#
_cell.length_a   1.000
_cell.length_b   1.000
_cell.length_c   1.000
_cell.angle_alpha   90.00
_cell.angle_beta   90.00
_cell.angle_gamma   90.00
#
_symmetry.space_group_name_H-M   'P 1'
#
loop_
_entity.id
_entity.type
_entity.pdbx_description
1 polymer ?
#
loop_
_entity_poly.entity_id
_entity_poly.type
_entity_poly.pdbx_seq_one_letter_code
_entity_poly.pdbx_strand_id
1 'polypeptide(L)'
;MAALIRKSVFLASLLLLLLAAAVWASGDGDGGASEELTVEEEFERWMVLHERKYEDESEKEKRFEIYKKNKEYVESFNRAGNHTYTLGINAFSDLTNEEFADMYLSKNVCF
;
A
#
# COMPACT_ATOMS: atom_id res chain seq x y z
N MET A 1 50.79 -3.44 -33.60
CA MET A 1 49.33 -3.67 -33.69
C MET A 1 48.69 -4.01 -32.34
N ALA A 2 49.21 -4.96 -31.55
CA ALA A 2 48.65 -5.32 -30.24
C ALA A 2 48.53 -4.15 -29.22
N ALA A 3 49.50 -3.22 -29.21
CA ALA A 3 49.46 -2.05 -28.31
C ALA A 3 48.38 -1.01 -28.71
N LEU A 4 48.03 -0.93 -29.99
CA LEU A 4 46.97 -0.05 -30.49
C LEU A 4 45.59 -0.63 -30.18
N ILE A 5 45.44 -1.95 -30.33
CA ILE A 5 44.23 -2.68 -29.94
C ILE A 5 44.01 -2.54 -28.42
N ARG A 6 45.05 -2.71 -27.61
CA ARG A 6 44.96 -2.52 -26.14
C ARG A 6 44.52 -1.11 -25.76
N LYS A 7 45.10 -0.07 -26.39
CA LYS A 7 44.69 1.33 -26.15
C LYS A 7 43.24 1.60 -26.59
N SER A 8 42.84 1.07 -27.75
CA SER A 8 41.47 1.22 -28.26
C SER A 8 40.42 0.53 -27.37
N VAL A 9 40.70 -0.69 -26.91
CA VAL A 9 39.84 -1.41 -25.95
C VAL A 9 39.78 -0.67 -24.61
N PHE A 10 40.90 -0.10 -24.14
CA PHE A 10 40.93 0.69 -22.91
C PHE A 10 40.11 1.97 -23.02
N LEU A 11 40.21 2.68 -24.14
CA LEU A 11 39.43 3.89 -24.41
C LEU A 11 37.93 3.59 -24.56
N ALA A 12 37.57 2.49 -25.23
CA ALA A 12 36.18 2.06 -25.35
C ALA A 12 35.59 1.66 -23.97
N SER A 13 36.36 0.96 -23.14
CA SER A 13 35.94 0.61 -21.78
C SER A 13 35.77 1.85 -20.89
N LEU A 14 36.67 2.84 -21.01
CA LEU A 14 36.56 4.08 -20.26
C LEU A 14 35.33 4.88 -20.70
N LEU A 15 35.04 4.93 -22.01
CA LEU A 15 33.84 5.57 -22.55
C LEU A 15 32.56 4.88 -22.06
N LEU A 16 32.51 3.55 -22.04
CA LEU A 16 31.38 2.78 -21.53
C LEU A 16 31.16 3.01 -20.03
N LEU A 17 32.23 3.09 -19.25
CA LEU A 17 32.15 3.41 -17.81
C LEU A 17 31.64 4.84 -17.56
N LEU A 18 32.07 5.82 -18.37
CA LEU A 18 31.60 7.20 -18.28
C LEU A 18 30.12 7.35 -18.67
N LEU A 19 29.68 6.63 -19.71
CA LEU A 19 28.27 6.59 -20.11
C LEU A 19 27.40 5.92 -19.05
N ALA A 20 27.87 4.82 -18.46
CA ALA A 20 27.17 4.18 -17.34
C ALA A 20 27.05 5.14 -16.14
N ALA A 21 28.12 5.82 -15.74
CA ALA A 21 28.10 6.78 -14.64
C ALA A 21 27.12 7.95 -14.87
N ALA A 22 26.99 8.44 -16.11
CA ALA A 22 26.01 9.45 -16.46
C ALA A 22 24.56 8.96 -16.25
N VAL A 23 24.27 7.69 -16.54
CA VAL A 23 22.95 7.08 -16.28
C VAL A 23 22.64 6.98 -14.78
N TRP A 24 23.65 6.72 -13.93
CA TRP A 24 23.46 6.76 -12.48
C TRP A 24 23.32 8.18 -11.92
N ALA A 25 23.98 9.17 -12.54
CA ALA A 25 23.90 10.56 -12.13
C ALA A 25 22.61 11.26 -12.60
N SER A 26 21.99 10.76 -13.67
CA SER A 26 20.68 11.21 -14.17
C SER A 26 19.54 10.27 -13.78
N GLY A 27 19.84 9.16 -13.12
CA GLY A 27 18.83 8.40 -12.43
C GLY A 27 18.33 9.29 -11.32
N ASP A 28 17.14 9.86 -11.52
CA ASP A 28 16.29 10.25 -10.41
C ASP A 28 16.28 9.03 -9.49
N GLY A 29 17.04 9.12 -8.41
CA GLY A 29 16.81 8.29 -7.25
C GLY A 29 15.41 8.69 -6.82
N ASP A 30 14.41 8.03 -7.41
CA ASP A 30 13.05 7.96 -6.91
C ASP A 30 13.15 7.26 -5.56
N GLY A 31 13.70 7.99 -4.59
CA GLY A 31 13.33 7.84 -3.20
C GLY A 31 11.90 8.27 -3.17
N GLY A 32 11.02 7.34 -3.58
CA GLY A 32 9.60 7.57 -3.79
C GLY A 32 9.11 8.41 -2.64
N ALA A 33 8.77 9.65 -2.94
CA ALA A 33 7.98 10.45 -2.04
C ALA A 33 6.77 9.55 -1.75
N SER A 34 6.63 9.11 -0.50
CA SER A 34 5.42 8.42 -0.11
C SER A 34 4.32 9.45 -0.28
N GLU A 35 3.66 9.44 -1.45
CA GLU A 35 2.44 10.21 -1.65
C GLU A 35 1.51 9.73 -0.55
N GLU A 36 1.32 10.59 0.45
CA GLU A 36 0.36 10.35 1.52
C GLU A 36 -1.01 10.36 0.85
N LEU A 37 -1.56 9.16 0.69
CA LEU A 37 -2.86 8.97 0.06
C LEU A 37 -3.93 9.59 0.94
N THR A 38 -4.94 10.18 0.32
CA THR A 38 -6.13 10.55 1.08
C THR A 38 -6.85 9.29 1.56
N VAL A 39 -7.67 9.42 2.61
CA VAL A 39 -8.42 8.28 3.14
C VAL A 39 -9.40 7.74 2.10
N GLU A 40 -9.92 8.61 1.23
CA GLU A 40 -10.74 8.25 0.08
C GLU A 40 -9.96 7.38 -0.92
N GLU A 41 -8.75 7.79 -1.30
CA GLU A 41 -7.89 7.01 -2.21
C GLU A 41 -7.52 5.64 -1.64
N GLU A 42 -7.23 5.58 -0.33
CA GLU A 42 -7.01 4.32 0.35
C GLU A 42 -8.25 3.42 0.32
N PHE A 43 -9.44 3.99 0.54
CA PHE A 43 -10.69 3.24 0.48
C PHE A 43 -10.96 2.70 -0.92
N GLU A 44 -10.76 3.49 -1.98
CA GLU A 44 -10.89 3.01 -3.36
C GLU A 44 -9.92 1.87 -3.67
N ARG A 45 -8.66 1.98 -3.23
CA ARG A 45 -7.68 0.89 -3.37
C ARG A 45 -8.09 -0.35 -2.58
N TRP A 46 -8.58 -0.15 -1.36
CA TRP A 46 -9.07 -1.24 -0.51
C TRP A 46 -10.28 -1.94 -1.13
N MET A 47 -11.20 -1.19 -1.74
CA MET A 47 -12.35 -1.74 -2.46
C MET A 47 -11.92 -2.63 -3.61
N VAL A 48 -10.95 -2.18 -4.42
CA VAL A 48 -10.39 -2.99 -5.51
C VAL A 48 -9.73 -4.25 -4.97
N LEU A 49 -8.92 -4.13 -3.91
CA LEU A 49 -8.21 -5.25 -3.31
C LEU A 49 -9.15 -6.35 -2.77
N HIS A 50 -10.29 -5.95 -2.21
CA HIS A 50 -11.27 -6.88 -1.61
C HIS A 50 -12.50 -7.11 -2.50
N GLU A 51 -12.42 -6.71 -3.78
CA GLU A 51 -13.47 -6.88 -4.79
C GLU A 51 -14.84 -6.34 -4.36
N ARG A 52 -14.84 -5.22 -3.62
CA ARG A 52 -16.05 -4.60 -3.08
C ARG A 52 -16.80 -3.83 -4.16
N LYS A 53 -18.12 -4.06 -4.19
CA LYS A 53 -19.08 -3.35 -5.04
C LYS A 53 -20.31 -3.03 -4.20
N TYR A 54 -20.79 -1.80 -4.30
CA TYR A 54 -21.98 -1.33 -3.59
C TYR A 54 -23.11 -1.07 -4.58
N GLU A 55 -24.35 -1.14 -4.09
CA GLU A 55 -25.55 -1.00 -4.90
C GLU A 55 -25.70 0.41 -5.47
N ASP A 56 -25.44 1.42 -4.64
CA ASP A 56 -25.52 2.82 -4.99
C ASP A 56 -24.49 3.66 -4.21
N GLU A 57 -24.40 4.96 -4.56
CA GLU A 57 -23.49 5.91 -3.93
C GLU A 57 -23.82 6.16 -2.45
N SER A 58 -25.10 6.02 -2.04
CA SER A 58 -25.49 6.20 -0.63
C SER A 58 -24.96 5.06 0.23
N GLU A 59 -25.02 3.82 -0.25
CA GLU A 59 -24.42 2.68 0.44
C GLU A 59 -22.89 2.79 0.42
N LYS A 60 -22.29 3.22 -0.69
CA LYS A 60 -20.83 3.47 -0.76
C LYS A 60 -20.39 4.50 0.28
N GLU A 61 -21.10 5.61 0.40
CA GLU A 61 -20.82 6.66 1.39
C GLU A 61 -20.95 6.11 2.83
N LYS A 62 -22.01 5.35 3.13
CA LYS A 62 -22.17 4.69 4.43
C LYS A 62 -21.00 3.76 4.73
N ARG A 63 -20.56 2.96 3.76
CA ARG A 63 -19.45 2.01 3.89
C ARG A 63 -18.11 2.71 4.06
N PHE A 64 -17.92 3.83 3.37
CA PHE A 64 -16.75 4.69 3.52
C PHE A 64 -16.64 5.25 4.95
N GLU A 65 -17.74 5.75 5.51
CA GLU A 65 -17.77 6.26 6.88
C GLU A 65 -17.46 5.18 7.94
N ILE A 66 -17.91 3.94 7.70
CA ILE A 66 -17.55 2.80 8.56
C ILE A 66 -16.06 2.46 8.42
N TYR A 67 -15.57 2.40 7.18
CA TYR A 67 -14.15 2.16 6.89
C TYR A 67 -13.23 3.17 7.58
N LYS A 68 -13.57 4.46 7.48
CA LYS A 68 -12.83 5.54 8.13
C LYS A 68 -12.76 5.37 9.64
N LYS A 69 -13.88 5.09 10.30
CA LYS A 69 -13.94 4.83 11.74
C LYS A 69 -13.09 3.61 12.13
N ASN A 70 -13.16 2.53 11.36
CA ASN A 70 -12.36 1.33 11.60
C ASN A 70 -10.86 1.60 11.40
N LYS A 71 -10.47 2.41 10.40
CA LYS A 71 -9.09 2.84 10.20
C LYS A 71 -8.57 3.66 11.37
N GLU A 72 -9.33 4.67 11.82
CA GLU A 72 -8.97 5.48 13.00
C GLU A 72 -8.82 4.59 14.25
N TYR A 73 -9.70 3.60 14.42
CA TYR A 73 -9.61 2.62 15.51
C TYR A 73 -8.33 1.78 15.43
N VAL A 74 -8.03 1.20 14.26
CA VAL A 74 -6.81 0.41 14.04
C VAL A 74 -5.56 1.23 14.35
N GLU A 75 -5.50 2.47 13.86
CA GLU A 75 -4.34 3.32 14.08
C GLU A 75 -4.21 3.74 15.55
N SER A 76 -5.31 4.13 16.21
CA SER A 76 -5.28 4.49 17.63
C SER A 76 -4.89 3.31 18.52
N PHE A 77 -5.41 2.12 18.23
CA PHE A 77 -5.06 0.88 18.91
C PHE A 77 -3.56 0.55 18.76
N ASN A 78 -3.05 0.61 17.54
CA ASN A 78 -1.64 0.33 17.27
C ASN A 78 -0.71 1.41 17.86
N ARG A 79 -1.12 2.68 17.87
CA ARG A 79 -0.36 3.78 18.51
C ARG A 79 -0.28 3.64 20.02
N ALA A 80 -1.32 3.12 20.67
CA ALA A 80 -1.33 2.92 22.12
C ALA A 80 -0.26 1.92 22.58
N GLY A 81 0.08 0.93 21.75
CA GLY A 81 1.24 0.04 21.96
C GLY A 81 1.20 -0.81 23.24
N ASN A 82 0.05 -0.89 23.90
CA ASN A 82 -0.18 -1.60 25.16
C ASN A 82 -0.68 -3.04 24.96
N HIS A 83 -0.66 -3.54 23.72
CA HIS A 83 -1.13 -4.86 23.34
C HIS A 83 0.00 -5.69 22.70
N THR A 84 -0.05 -7.01 22.87
CA THR A 84 0.93 -7.94 22.28
C THR A 84 0.65 -8.27 20.81
N TYR A 85 -0.34 -7.61 20.21
CA TYR A 85 -0.76 -7.79 18.83
C TYR A 85 -1.12 -6.43 18.22
N THR A 86 -1.12 -6.39 16.89
CA THR A 86 -1.55 -5.23 16.12
C THR A 86 -2.84 -5.53 15.37
N LEU A 87 -3.59 -4.49 15.06
CA LEU A 87 -4.72 -4.56 14.14
C LEU A 87 -4.31 -4.09 12.76
N GLY A 88 -5.07 -4.51 11.75
CA GLY A 88 -4.88 -4.10 10.37
C GLY A 88 -6.23 -3.97 9.66
N ILE A 89 -6.26 -3.10 8.66
CA ILE A 89 -7.34 -3.04 7.69
C ILE A 89 -7.43 -4.40 6.99
N ASN A 90 -8.65 -4.93 6.86
CA ASN A 90 -8.91 -6.25 6.30
C ASN A 90 -10.24 -6.26 5.53
N ALA A 91 -10.68 -7.44 5.07
CA ALA A 91 -11.90 -7.57 4.29
C ALA A 91 -13.16 -7.05 4.99
N PHE A 92 -13.20 -7.01 6.32
CA PHE A 92 -14.37 -6.61 7.11
C PHE A 92 -14.35 -5.15 7.54
N SER A 93 -13.39 -4.36 7.04
CA SER A 93 -13.21 -2.98 7.47
C SER A 93 -14.36 -2.04 7.09
N ASP A 94 -15.27 -2.42 6.20
CA ASP A 94 -16.49 -1.68 5.84
C ASP A 94 -17.74 -2.12 6.65
N LEU A 95 -17.58 -3.00 7.65
CA LEU A 95 -18.68 -3.49 8.48
C LEU A 95 -18.63 -2.93 9.90
N THR A 96 -19.81 -2.75 10.50
CA THR A 96 -19.89 -2.57 11.96
C THR A 96 -19.72 -3.92 12.68
N ASN A 97 -19.46 -3.88 13.99
CA ASN A 97 -19.38 -5.09 14.80
C ASN A 97 -20.69 -5.88 14.77
N GLU A 98 -21.83 -5.18 14.77
CA GLU A 98 -23.17 -5.78 14.71
C GLU A 98 -23.41 -6.43 13.35
N GLU A 99 -23.05 -5.76 12.24
CA GLU A 99 -23.16 -6.33 10.89
C GLU A 99 -22.25 -7.56 10.75
N PHE A 100 -21.00 -7.48 11.23
CA PHE A 100 -20.08 -8.61 11.22
C PHE A 100 -20.63 -9.80 12.03
N ALA A 101 -21.15 -9.53 13.23
CA ALA A 101 -21.75 -10.56 14.07
C ALA A 101 -22.97 -11.21 13.41
N ASP A 102 -23.84 -10.40 12.80
CA ASP A 102 -25.08 -10.87 12.17
C ASP A 102 -24.82 -11.73 10.93
N MET A 103 -23.76 -11.45 10.18
CA MET A 103 -23.42 -12.14 8.95
C MET A 103 -22.52 -13.37 9.16
N TYR A 104 -21.58 -13.31 10.11
CA TYR A 104 -20.50 -14.29 10.22
C TYR A 104 -20.49 -15.08 11.53
N LEU A 105 -21.17 -14.61 12.58
CA LEU A 105 -21.24 -15.33 13.84
C LEU A 105 -22.55 -16.12 13.93
N SER A 106 -22.46 -17.38 14.34
CA SER A 106 -23.64 -18.18 14.60
C SER A 106 -24.37 -17.65 15.84
N LYS A 107 -25.60 -17.15 15.69
CA LYS A 107 -26.47 -16.70 16.79
C LYS A 107 -26.97 -17.83 17.72
N ASN A 108 -26.51 -19.08 17.51
CA ASN A 108 -26.98 -20.28 18.20
C ASN A 108 -25.93 -20.91 19.12
N VAL A 109 -25.14 -20.11 19.84
CA VAL A 109 -24.45 -20.60 21.04
C VAL A 109 -25.18 -20.02 22.25
N CYS A 110 -26.21 -20.76 22.69
CA CYS A 110 -26.73 -20.62 24.04
C CYS A 110 -25.59 -20.94 25.02
N PHE A 111 -25.26 -19.99 25.88
CA PHE A 111 -24.60 -20.26 27.16
C PHE A 111 -25.67 -20.34 28.25
#